data_AF-A0A8T7HG20-F1
#
_entry.id   AF-A0A8T7HG20-F1
#
_cell.length_a   1.000
_cell.length_b   1.000
_cell.length_c   1.000
_cell.angle_alpha   90.00
_cell.angle_beta   90.00
_cell.angle_gamma   90.00
#
_symmetry.space_group_name_H-M   'P 1'
#
loop_
_entity.id
_entity.type
_entity.pdbx_description
1 polymer ?
#
loop_
_entity_poly.entity_id
_entity_poly.type
_entity_poly.pdbx_seq_one_letter_code
_entity_poly.pdbx_strand_id
1 'polypeptide(L)'
;MTNNEEKVEFEPHVDTSEIHSYMPALIGLGAGAFVAAGVIFMLKGVSLQLGAGLVGLFVLLIFIFLRGEIPRWPKITKEAEHMVKAGGTPGEFHEIGDVGFPTALFLLSEIAFFGGAFVAYFYLRSAYAVWPPEGLHHLDVAIPSIQTGLLIVSSIMIEWSTAGVKKGNQTAVKFGFLGAVILGLGFVVIQMGYEWPNLLTTGELTPRDGLFGASFFLLTGIHGVHVIAGVIANSIVTIKAFRNQFDEKNHGFLEAAGTYWHFVHIVWLFLFAFLWQDGLSYFQAVA
;
A
#
# COMPACT_ATOMS: atom_id res chain seq x y z
N MET A 1 15.95 52.09 28.94
CA MET A 1 16.03 51.57 27.57
C MET A 1 15.21 50.30 27.54
N THR A 2 13.94 50.43 27.17
CA THR A 2 12.98 49.33 27.10
C THR A 2 13.13 48.67 25.73
N ASN A 3 13.56 47.40 25.70
CA ASN A 3 13.57 46.62 24.46
C ASN A 3 12.13 46.41 24.01
N ASN A 4 11.78 46.99 22.86
CA ASN A 4 10.59 46.65 22.10
C ASN A 4 10.76 45.21 21.60
N GLU A 5 10.16 44.25 22.28
CA GLU A 5 9.77 42.99 21.64
C GLU A 5 8.63 43.32 20.68
N GLU A 6 8.98 43.55 19.42
CA GLU A 6 8.03 43.64 18.33
C GLU A 6 7.39 42.25 18.18
N LYS A 7 6.23 42.05 18.82
CA LYS A 7 5.37 40.91 18.56
C LYS A 7 4.94 41.01 17.10
N VAL A 8 5.56 40.20 16.25
CA VAL A 8 5.08 39.96 14.89
C VAL A 8 3.68 39.38 15.02
N GLU A 9 2.68 40.23 14.80
CA GLU A 9 1.27 39.83 14.78
C GLU A 9 1.07 38.92 13.57
N PHE A 10 0.75 37.64 13.83
CA PHE A 10 0.44 36.68 12.78
C PHE A 10 -0.90 37.08 12.16
N GLU A 11 -0.88 37.84 11.06
CA GLU A 11 -2.04 38.00 10.20
C GLU A 11 -2.20 36.71 9.37
N PRO A 12 -3.25 35.92 9.58
CA PRO A 12 -3.52 34.79 8.71
C PRO A 12 -4.00 35.34 7.36
N HIS A 13 -3.08 35.54 6.41
CA HIS A 13 -3.41 35.84 5.01
C HIS A 13 -4.06 34.64 4.27
N VAL A 14 -4.51 33.61 4.99
CA VAL A 14 -5.05 32.39 4.40
C VAL A 14 -6.55 32.34 4.66
N ASP A 15 -7.31 32.36 3.56
CA ASP A 15 -8.75 32.09 3.58
C ASP A 15 -8.98 30.67 4.12
N THR A 16 -9.45 30.58 5.37
CA THR A 16 -9.76 29.32 6.05
C THR A 16 -10.74 28.43 5.27
N SER A 17 -11.49 28.97 4.31
CA SER A 17 -12.35 28.20 3.41
C SER A 17 -11.58 27.35 2.38
N GLU A 18 -10.30 27.68 2.09
CA GLU A 18 -9.43 26.82 1.27
C GLU A 18 -8.88 25.61 2.05
N ILE A 19 -8.87 25.68 3.39
CA ILE A 19 -8.31 24.66 4.29
C ILE A 19 -9.38 23.67 4.76
N HIS A 20 -10.62 24.13 4.98
CA HIS A 20 -11.71 23.28 5.46
C HIS A 20 -12.42 22.52 4.32
N SER A 21 -12.07 21.24 4.17
CA SER A 21 -12.81 20.32 3.29
C SER A 21 -13.83 19.51 4.08
N TYR A 22 -15.08 19.49 3.63
CA TYR A 22 -16.12 18.58 4.13
C TYR A 22 -15.96 17.15 3.60
N MET A 23 -15.08 16.95 2.61
CA MET A 23 -14.93 15.68 1.93
C MET A 23 -14.49 14.52 2.85
N PRO A 24 -13.59 14.69 3.83
CA PRO A 24 -13.27 13.64 4.79
C PRO A 24 -14.50 13.14 5.58
N ALA A 25 -15.36 14.06 6.01
CA ALA A 25 -16.59 13.71 6.72
C ALA A 25 -17.59 12.98 5.81
N LEU A 26 -17.74 13.43 4.57
CA LEU A 26 -18.60 12.78 3.56
C LEU A 26 -18.11 11.37 3.21
N ILE A 27 -16.79 11.16 3.12
CA ILE A 27 -16.22 9.82 2.92
C ILE A 27 -16.47 8.92 4.13
N GLY A 28 -16.26 9.43 5.36
CA GLY A 28 -16.52 8.66 6.58
C GLY A 28 -17.98 8.22 6.69
N LEU A 29 -18.93 9.14 6.47
CA LEU A 29 -20.36 8.82 6.48
C LEU A 29 -20.76 7.93 5.30
N GLY A 30 -20.23 8.20 4.11
CA GLY A 30 -20.47 7.42 2.90
C GLY A 30 -19.97 5.98 3.01
N ALA A 31 -18.85 5.73 3.69
CA ALA A 31 -18.32 4.39 3.91
C ALA A 31 -19.30 3.55 4.72
N GLY A 32 -19.79 4.09 5.83
CA GLY A 32 -20.79 3.43 6.67
C GLY A 32 -22.13 3.25 5.95
N ALA A 33 -22.63 4.27 5.27
CA ALA A 33 -23.96 4.23 4.67
C ALA A 33 -24.01 3.41 3.37
N PHE A 34 -23.08 3.62 2.44
CA PHE A 34 -23.17 3.05 1.10
C PHE A 34 -22.46 1.70 0.96
N VAL A 35 -21.27 1.52 1.57
CA VAL A 35 -20.58 0.23 1.50
C VAL A 35 -21.30 -0.80 2.35
N ALA A 36 -21.59 -0.49 3.61
CA ALA A 36 -22.23 -1.46 4.50
C ALA A 36 -23.63 -1.83 3.99
N ALA A 37 -24.47 -0.85 3.63
CA ALA A 37 -25.79 -1.14 3.09
C ALA A 37 -25.70 -1.88 1.74
N GLY A 38 -24.79 -1.47 0.85
CA GLY A 38 -24.60 -2.12 -0.44
C GLY A 38 -24.20 -3.58 -0.31
N VAL A 39 -23.22 -3.87 0.55
CA VAL A 39 -22.78 -5.24 0.86
C VAL A 39 -23.90 -6.05 1.52
N ILE A 40 -24.62 -5.47 2.49
CA ILE A 40 -25.77 -6.14 3.14
C ILE A 40 -26.85 -6.49 2.12
N PHE A 41 -27.16 -5.59 1.18
CA PHE A 41 -28.17 -5.82 0.15
C PHE A 41 -27.78 -6.97 -0.79
N MET A 42 -26.49 -7.08 -1.12
CA MET A 42 -25.97 -8.20 -1.92
C MET A 42 -25.99 -9.51 -1.13
N LEU A 43 -25.47 -9.52 0.10
CA LEU A 43 -25.34 -10.74 0.90
C LEU A 43 -26.68 -11.29 1.39
N LYS A 44 -27.65 -10.43 1.69
CA LYS A 44 -29.01 -10.86 2.06
C LYS A 44 -29.91 -11.16 0.87
N GLY A 45 -29.40 -11.04 -0.36
CA GLY A 45 -30.16 -11.32 -1.58
C GLY A 45 -31.32 -10.35 -1.84
N VAL A 46 -31.28 -9.14 -1.26
CA VAL A 46 -32.34 -8.12 -1.43
C VAL A 46 -32.33 -7.59 -2.86
N SER A 47 -31.16 -7.18 -3.36
CA SER A 47 -30.96 -6.82 -4.77
C SER A 47 -29.47 -6.69 -5.06
N LEU A 48 -28.98 -7.46 -6.04
CA LEU A 48 -27.59 -7.37 -6.48
C LEU A 48 -27.30 -6.02 -7.16
N GLN A 49 -28.21 -5.54 -8.02
CA GLN A 49 -28.01 -4.29 -8.75
C GLN A 49 -27.99 -3.07 -7.82
N LEU A 50 -28.90 -3.02 -6.85
CA LEU A 50 -28.91 -1.92 -5.86
C LEU A 50 -27.68 -1.99 -4.97
N GLY A 51 -27.33 -3.18 -4.49
CA GLY A 51 -26.15 -3.35 -3.65
C GLY A 51 -24.85 -2.97 -4.35
N ALA A 52 -24.66 -3.44 -5.59
CA ALA A 52 -23.52 -3.07 -6.43
C ALA A 52 -23.53 -1.58 -6.79
N GLY A 53 -24.70 -0.99 -7.03
CA GLY A 53 -24.85 0.45 -7.28
C GLY A 53 -24.42 1.32 -6.09
N LEU A 54 -24.79 0.93 -4.86
CA LEU A 54 -24.37 1.63 -3.64
C LEU A 54 -22.86 1.54 -3.41
N VAL A 55 -22.26 0.36 -3.59
CA VAL A 55 -20.81 0.21 -3.51
C VAL A 55 -20.11 1.02 -4.61
N GLY A 56 -20.62 0.97 -5.85
CA GLY A 56 -20.10 1.75 -6.96
C GLY A 56 -20.18 3.27 -6.72
N LEU A 57 -21.26 3.75 -6.10
CA LEU A 57 -21.39 5.14 -5.69
C LEU A 57 -20.31 5.54 -4.68
N PHE A 58 -20.03 4.67 -3.71
CA PHE A 58 -18.95 4.93 -2.76
C PHE A 58 -17.57 4.97 -3.43
N VAL A 59 -17.29 4.06 -4.36
CA VAL A 59 -16.04 4.08 -5.16
C VAL A 59 -15.92 5.39 -5.95
N LEU A 60 -17.02 5.87 -6.54
CA LEU A 60 -17.05 7.17 -7.20
C LEU A 60 -16.76 8.32 -6.22
N LEU A 61 -17.33 8.28 -5.00
CA LEU A 61 -17.04 9.28 -3.97
C LEU A 61 -15.57 9.29 -3.57
N ILE A 62 -14.93 8.12 -3.42
CA ILE A 62 -13.49 8.04 -3.19
C ILE A 62 -12.74 8.72 -4.34
N PHE A 63 -13.11 8.45 -5.60
CA PHE A 63 -12.43 9.07 -6.75
C PHE A 63 -12.57 10.60 -6.74
N ILE A 64 -13.77 11.12 -6.43
CA ILE A 64 -14.02 12.56 -6.30
C ILE A 64 -13.18 13.15 -5.14
N PHE A 65 -13.15 12.48 -4.00
CA PHE A 65 -12.32 12.88 -2.85
C PHE A 65 -10.84 12.93 -3.21
N LEU A 66 -10.30 11.86 -3.78
CA LEU A 66 -8.89 11.80 -4.18
C LEU A 66 -8.55 12.89 -5.19
N ARG A 67 -9.41 13.10 -6.20
CA ARG A 67 -9.21 14.17 -7.20
C ARG A 67 -9.27 15.57 -6.59
N GLY A 68 -10.12 15.78 -5.59
CA GLY A 68 -10.28 17.07 -4.91
C GLY A 68 -9.15 17.36 -3.91
N GLU A 69 -8.73 16.35 -3.14
CA GLU A 69 -7.81 16.53 -2.01
C GLU A 69 -6.34 16.37 -2.37
N ILE A 70 -5.96 15.41 -3.22
CA ILE A 70 -4.55 15.19 -3.59
C ILE A 70 -3.88 16.48 -4.11
N PRO A 71 -4.51 17.32 -4.95
CA PRO A 71 -3.90 18.58 -5.40
C PRO A 71 -3.72 19.63 -4.29
N ARG A 72 -4.44 19.50 -3.16
CA ARG A 72 -4.40 20.45 -2.03
C ARG A 72 -3.30 20.14 -1.04
N TRP A 73 -2.93 18.87 -0.88
CA TRP A 73 -1.94 18.42 0.11
C TRP A 73 -0.58 19.14 0.02
N PRO A 74 -0.03 19.49 -1.16
CA PRO A 74 1.21 20.26 -1.25
C PRO A 74 1.11 21.68 -0.69
N LYS A 75 -0.08 22.30 -0.70
CA LYS A 75 -0.30 23.63 -0.10
C LYS A 75 -0.36 23.53 1.43
N ILE A 76 -1.16 22.59 1.93
CA ILE A 76 -1.35 22.33 3.35
C ILE A 76 -0.02 21.99 4.04
N THR A 77 0.82 21.17 3.39
CA THR A 77 2.15 20.80 3.92
C THR A 77 3.12 21.97 3.98
N LYS A 78 3.16 22.82 2.93
CA LYS A 78 3.98 24.05 2.94
C LYS A 78 3.51 25.07 3.97
N GLU A 79 2.19 25.20 4.15
CA GLU A 79 1.62 26.08 5.17
C GLU A 79 1.92 25.59 6.58
N ALA A 80 1.77 24.28 6.83
CA ALA A 80 2.16 23.67 8.11
C ALA A 80 3.66 23.88 8.38
N GLU A 81 4.51 23.73 7.38
CA GLU A 81 5.95 23.99 7.48
C GLU A 81 6.25 25.48 7.76
N HIS A 82 5.52 26.41 7.14
CA HIS A 82 5.63 27.84 7.40
C HIS A 82 5.17 28.21 8.83
N MET A 83 4.08 27.63 9.31
CA MET A 83 3.58 27.85 10.68
C MET A 83 4.57 27.32 11.73
N VAL A 84 5.19 26.17 11.46
CA VAL A 84 6.28 25.59 12.28
C VAL A 84 7.51 26.52 12.28
N LYS A 85 7.90 27.06 11.11
CA LYS A 85 9.01 28.01 11.00
C LYS A 85 8.73 29.39 11.60
N ALA A 86 7.46 29.79 11.68
CA ALA A 86 7.03 31.09 12.24
C ALA A 86 6.91 31.11 13.78
N GLY A 87 7.41 30.08 14.48
CA GLY A 87 7.45 30.05 15.94
C GLY A 87 6.20 29.46 16.60
N GLY A 88 5.29 28.85 15.83
CA GLY A 88 4.29 27.96 16.43
C GLY A 88 5.00 26.75 17.01
N THR A 89 5.03 26.61 18.34
CA THR A 89 5.75 25.54 19.04
C THR A 89 5.32 24.18 18.50
N PRO A 90 6.12 23.53 17.63
CA PRO A 90 5.89 22.14 17.31
C PRO A 90 6.26 21.41 18.60
N GLY A 91 5.43 20.52 19.12
CA GLY A 91 5.96 19.51 20.03
C GLY A 91 7.19 18.93 19.35
N GLU A 92 8.34 18.90 20.03
CA GLU A 92 9.64 18.52 19.47
C GLU A 92 9.57 17.13 18.82
N PHE A 93 9.10 17.08 17.58
CA PHE A 93 9.38 16.00 16.68
C PHE A 93 10.80 16.29 16.23
N HIS A 94 11.78 15.76 16.98
CA HIS A 94 13.06 15.41 16.39
C HIS A 94 12.76 14.78 15.02
N GLU A 95 13.52 15.12 13.99
CA GLU A 95 13.46 14.41 12.71
C GLU A 95 13.73 12.91 12.99
N ILE A 96 12.66 12.14 13.24
CA ILE A 96 12.73 10.70 13.50
C ILE A 96 12.96 10.05 12.15
N GLY A 97 14.22 10.06 11.71
CA GLY A 97 14.73 9.35 10.53
C GLY A 97 14.12 9.80 9.21
N ASP A 98 14.88 9.57 8.15
CA ASP A 98 14.52 9.92 6.76
C ASP A 98 13.16 9.32 6.28
N VAL A 99 12.56 8.38 7.02
CA VAL A 99 11.26 7.73 6.75
C VAL A 99 10.07 8.37 7.49
N GLY A 100 10.30 9.16 8.55
CA GLY A 100 9.27 9.90 9.30
C GLY A 100 8.33 9.05 10.17
N PHE A 101 8.03 9.54 11.39
CA PHE A 101 7.08 8.94 12.34
C PHE A 101 5.70 8.55 11.75
N PRO A 102 5.08 9.34 10.85
CA PRO A 102 3.79 8.97 10.25
C PRO A 102 3.86 7.69 9.40
N THR A 103 4.93 7.52 8.62
CA THR A 103 5.13 6.31 7.81
C THR A 103 5.32 5.09 8.71
N ALA A 104 6.07 5.23 9.81
CA ALA A 104 6.26 4.14 10.77
C ALA A 104 4.94 3.71 11.43
N LEU A 105 4.09 4.66 11.83
CA LEU A 105 2.75 4.35 12.37
C LEU A 105 1.86 3.66 11.34
N PHE A 106 1.86 4.15 10.10
CA PHE A 106 1.12 3.52 9.01
C PHE A 106 1.59 2.08 8.78
N LEU A 107 2.90 1.86 8.67
CA LEU A 107 3.45 0.50 8.51
C LEU A 107 3.16 -0.38 9.71
N LEU A 108 3.17 0.15 10.93
CA LEU A 108 2.78 -0.60 12.12
C LEU A 108 1.32 -1.07 12.04
N SER A 109 0.40 -0.22 11.55
CA SER A 109 -0.99 -0.65 11.35
C SER A 109 -1.11 -1.71 10.26
N GLU A 110 -0.32 -1.63 9.19
CA GLU A 110 -0.30 -2.64 8.13
C GLU A 110 0.28 -3.98 8.60
N ILE A 111 1.35 -3.93 9.41
CA ILE A 111 1.93 -5.12 10.05
C ILE A 111 0.90 -5.76 10.99
N ALA A 112 0.16 -4.97 11.78
CA ALA A 112 -0.90 -5.50 12.64
C ALA A 112 -2.05 -6.12 11.83
N PHE A 113 -2.43 -5.50 10.71
CA PHE A 113 -3.47 -5.98 9.81
C PHE A 113 -3.09 -7.33 9.18
N PHE A 114 -1.95 -7.42 8.51
CA PHE A 114 -1.46 -8.69 7.94
C PHE A 114 -1.13 -9.71 9.03
N GLY A 115 -0.53 -9.28 10.14
CA GLY A 115 -0.22 -10.14 11.28
C GLY A 115 -1.47 -10.80 11.84
N GLY A 116 -2.57 -10.06 12.02
CA GLY A 116 -3.85 -10.61 12.42
C GLY A 116 -4.41 -11.61 11.41
N ALA A 117 -4.31 -11.31 10.11
CA ALA A 117 -4.76 -12.21 9.04
C ALA A 117 -3.94 -13.52 9.01
N PHE A 118 -2.62 -13.44 9.20
CA PHE A 118 -1.74 -14.61 9.33
C PHE A 118 -2.00 -15.40 10.61
N VAL A 119 -2.23 -14.74 11.75
CA VAL A 119 -2.61 -15.43 13.00
C VAL A 119 -3.90 -16.22 12.79
N ALA A 120 -4.90 -15.64 12.13
CA ALA A 120 -6.13 -16.34 11.79
C ALA A 120 -5.86 -17.56 10.89
N TYR A 121 -5.06 -17.39 9.83
CA TYR A 121 -4.67 -18.49 8.95
C TYR A 121 -3.91 -19.60 9.68
N PHE A 122 -2.93 -19.25 10.52
CA PHE A 122 -2.14 -20.22 11.29
C PHE A 122 -2.98 -20.94 12.34
N TYR A 123 -3.92 -20.25 12.98
CA TYR A 123 -4.89 -20.90 13.86
C TYR A 123 -5.71 -21.94 13.09
N LEU A 124 -6.26 -21.59 11.92
CA LEU A 124 -6.97 -22.54 11.06
C LEU A 124 -6.05 -23.71 10.68
N ARG A 125 -4.87 -23.45 10.13
CA ARG A 125 -3.86 -24.45 9.77
C ARG A 125 -3.55 -25.41 10.93
N SER A 126 -3.42 -24.90 12.16
CA SER A 126 -3.07 -25.68 13.34
C SER A 126 -4.19 -26.61 13.80
N ALA A 127 -5.44 -26.28 13.46
CA ALA A 127 -6.62 -27.06 13.81
C ALA A 127 -6.81 -28.32 12.93
N TYR A 128 -6.09 -28.42 11.80
CA TYR A 128 -6.18 -29.54 10.86
C TYR A 128 -4.87 -30.33 10.81
N ALA A 129 -4.97 -31.67 10.88
CA ALA A 129 -3.83 -32.57 10.78
C ALA A 129 -3.19 -32.58 9.37
N VAL A 130 -4.03 -32.50 8.34
CA VAL A 130 -3.63 -32.40 6.92
C VAL A 130 -4.03 -31.02 6.41
N TRP A 131 -3.10 -30.31 5.78
CA TRP A 131 -3.36 -29.01 5.19
C TRP A 131 -2.45 -28.79 3.97
N PRO A 132 -2.99 -28.40 2.80
CA PRO A 132 -4.42 -28.15 2.53
C PRO A 132 -5.31 -29.40 2.71
N PRO A 133 -6.64 -29.25 2.90
CA PRO A 133 -7.56 -30.39 3.02
C PRO A 133 -7.41 -31.40 1.88
N GLU A 134 -7.65 -32.69 2.17
CA GLU A 134 -7.58 -33.75 1.17
C GLU A 134 -8.54 -33.50 0.00
N GLY A 135 -8.08 -33.81 -1.23
CA GLY A 135 -8.85 -33.60 -2.45
C GLY A 135 -8.55 -32.30 -3.18
N LEU A 136 -7.72 -31.41 -2.62
CA LEU A 136 -7.20 -30.24 -3.32
C LEU A 136 -5.96 -30.57 -4.15
N HIS A 137 -5.81 -29.85 -5.25
CA HIS A 137 -4.64 -29.96 -6.11
C HIS A 137 -3.39 -29.40 -5.40
N HIS A 138 -2.25 -30.02 -5.68
CA HIS A 138 -0.96 -29.47 -5.28
C HIS A 138 -0.64 -28.26 -6.15
N LEU A 139 -0.43 -27.10 -5.55
CA LEU A 139 -0.23 -25.86 -6.31
C LEU A 139 1.19 -25.82 -6.85
N ASP A 140 1.33 -25.50 -8.13
CA ASP A 140 2.64 -25.30 -8.74
C ASP A 140 3.33 -24.06 -8.13
N VAL A 141 4.63 -24.21 -7.84
CA VAL A 141 5.47 -23.14 -7.29
C VAL A 141 6.25 -22.39 -8.36
N ALA A 142 6.25 -22.83 -9.62
CA ALA A 142 7.05 -22.21 -10.68
C ALA A 142 6.65 -20.73 -10.91
N ILE A 143 5.36 -20.45 -11.06
CA ILE A 143 4.83 -19.10 -11.27
C ILE A 143 5.07 -18.17 -10.08
N PRO A 144 4.70 -18.54 -8.83
CA PRO A 144 4.97 -17.68 -7.68
C PRO A 144 6.48 -17.54 -7.38
N SER A 145 7.33 -18.48 -7.80
CA SER A 145 8.78 -18.32 -7.74
C SER A 145 9.28 -17.21 -8.69
N ILE A 146 8.75 -17.16 -9.92
CA ILE A 146 9.05 -16.07 -10.87
C ILE A 146 8.60 -14.72 -10.28
N GLN A 147 7.39 -14.66 -9.72
CA GLN A 147 6.87 -13.47 -9.06
C GLN A 147 7.72 -13.03 -7.87
N THR A 148 8.21 -13.98 -7.08
CA THR A 148 9.16 -13.72 -5.98
C THR A 148 10.45 -13.10 -6.52
N GLY A 149 10.99 -13.63 -7.62
CA GLY A 149 12.14 -13.05 -8.31
C GLY A 149 11.90 -11.61 -8.76
N LEU A 150 10.72 -11.32 -9.35
CA LEU A 150 10.36 -9.96 -9.75
C LEU A 150 10.36 -9.00 -8.55
N LEU A 151 9.77 -9.40 -7.43
CA LEU A 151 9.72 -8.55 -6.23
C LEU A 151 11.10 -8.36 -5.59
N ILE A 152 11.93 -9.40 -5.51
CA ILE A 152 13.32 -9.29 -5.03
C ILE A 152 14.10 -8.29 -5.88
N VAL A 153 14.09 -8.44 -7.20
CA VAL A 153 14.82 -7.53 -8.10
C VAL A 153 14.26 -6.12 -7.99
N SER A 154 12.93 -5.94 -7.93
CA SER A 154 12.31 -4.62 -7.76
C SER A 154 12.74 -3.94 -6.46
N SER A 155 12.90 -4.71 -5.39
CA SER A 155 13.32 -4.25 -4.07
C SER A 155 14.78 -3.79 -4.09
N ILE A 156 15.66 -4.54 -4.78
CA ILE A 156 17.06 -4.14 -5.01
C ILE A 156 17.14 -2.85 -5.84
N MET A 157 16.27 -2.69 -6.85
CA MET A 157 16.22 -1.48 -7.68
C MET A 157 15.82 -0.23 -6.88
N ILE A 158 14.92 -0.37 -5.91
CA ILE A 158 14.58 0.71 -4.98
C ILE A 158 15.76 1.03 -4.06
N GLU A 159 16.42 0.03 -3.49
CA GLU A 159 17.58 0.26 -2.63
C GLU A 159 18.71 0.98 -3.40
N TRP A 160 18.93 0.61 -4.66
CA TRP A 160 19.86 1.32 -5.54
C TRP A 160 19.48 2.80 -5.73
N SER A 161 18.18 3.09 -5.85
CA SER A 161 17.66 4.47 -5.94
C SER A 161 17.87 5.24 -4.64
N THR A 162 17.52 4.65 -3.49
CA THR A 162 17.67 5.25 -2.15
C THR A 162 19.13 5.52 -1.82
N ALA A 163 20.03 4.56 -2.08
CA ALA A 163 21.47 4.79 -1.94
C ALA A 163 22.01 5.82 -2.95
N GLY A 164 21.39 5.89 -4.13
CA GLY A 164 21.73 6.83 -5.19
C GLY A 164 21.38 8.28 -4.86
N VAL A 165 20.20 8.54 -4.31
CA VAL A 165 19.75 9.91 -3.98
C VAL A 165 20.64 10.55 -2.91
N LYS A 166 21.11 9.76 -1.93
CA LYS A 166 22.07 10.19 -0.88
C LYS A 166 23.46 10.56 -1.41
N LYS A 167 23.77 10.20 -2.66
CA LYS A 167 25.04 10.49 -3.35
C LYS A 167 24.85 11.43 -4.54
N GLY A 168 23.69 12.06 -4.68
CA GLY A 168 23.36 12.92 -5.83
C GLY A 168 23.24 12.18 -7.17
N ASN A 169 23.18 10.84 -7.19
CA ASN A 169 23.10 10.05 -8.41
C ASN A 169 21.67 10.01 -8.97
N GLN A 170 21.31 11.02 -9.76
CA GLN A 170 19.99 11.17 -10.37
C GLN A 170 19.61 10.03 -11.34
N THR A 171 20.60 9.34 -11.93
CA THR A 171 20.33 8.18 -12.80
C THR A 171 19.76 7.02 -11.99
N ALA A 172 20.38 6.72 -10.84
CA ALA A 172 19.86 5.70 -9.93
C ALA A 172 18.46 6.07 -9.42
N VAL A 173 18.23 7.35 -9.10
CA VAL A 173 16.92 7.83 -8.66
C VAL A 173 15.83 7.51 -9.69
N LYS A 174 16.06 7.90 -10.95
CA LYS A 174 15.09 7.76 -12.04
C LYS A 174 14.85 6.30 -12.43
N PHE A 175 15.92 5.54 -12.65
CA PHE A 175 15.81 4.21 -13.21
C PHE A 175 15.54 3.12 -12.17
N GLY A 176 15.91 3.33 -10.90
CA GLY A 176 15.58 2.40 -9.82
C GLY A 176 14.06 2.27 -9.61
N PHE A 177 13.36 3.39 -9.39
CA PHE A 177 11.90 3.35 -9.23
C PHE A 177 11.18 2.98 -10.52
N LEU A 178 11.66 3.42 -11.70
CA LEU A 178 11.07 2.98 -12.97
C LEU A 178 11.16 1.47 -13.14
N GLY A 179 12.31 0.86 -12.84
CA GLY A 179 12.48 -0.58 -12.87
C GLY A 179 11.55 -1.28 -11.88
N ALA A 180 11.42 -0.76 -10.66
CA ALA A 180 10.50 -1.30 -9.66
C ALA A 180 9.03 -1.24 -10.11
N VAL A 181 8.60 -0.15 -10.76
CA VAL A 181 7.26 -0.03 -11.34
C VAL A 181 7.02 -1.08 -12.43
N ILE A 182 7.97 -1.26 -13.36
CA ILE A 182 7.83 -2.24 -14.44
C ILE A 182 7.74 -3.67 -13.88
N LEU A 183 8.61 -4.02 -12.93
CA LEU A 183 8.61 -5.35 -12.31
C LEU A 183 7.35 -5.57 -11.46
N GLY A 184 6.89 -4.56 -10.73
CA GLY A 184 5.63 -4.60 -9.97
C GLY A 184 4.40 -4.75 -10.86
N LEU A 185 4.36 -4.07 -12.01
CA LEU A 185 3.32 -4.29 -13.02
C LEU A 185 3.39 -5.72 -13.58
N GLY A 186 4.59 -6.23 -13.83
CA GLY A 186 4.80 -7.63 -14.23
C GLY A 186 4.21 -8.60 -13.21
N PHE A 187 4.46 -8.38 -11.91
CA PHE A 187 3.85 -9.16 -10.83
C PHE A 187 2.32 -9.13 -10.91
N VAL A 188 1.71 -7.94 -11.02
CA VAL A 188 0.25 -7.79 -11.09
C VAL A 188 -0.33 -8.49 -12.31
N VAL A 189 0.31 -8.36 -13.48
CA VAL A 189 -0.13 -9.04 -14.71
C VAL A 189 -0.04 -10.55 -14.57
N ILE A 190 1.03 -11.09 -13.99
CA ILE A 190 1.12 -12.53 -13.77
C ILE A 190 0.05 -12.98 -12.76
N GLN A 191 -0.12 -12.28 -11.65
CA GLN A 191 -1.07 -12.68 -10.61
C GLN A 191 -2.52 -12.60 -11.08
N MET A 192 -2.95 -11.45 -11.61
CA MET A 192 -4.35 -11.20 -11.97
C MET A 192 -4.68 -11.62 -13.41
N GLY A 193 -3.70 -11.59 -14.31
CA GLY A 193 -3.88 -11.91 -15.72
C GLY A 193 -3.61 -13.38 -16.07
N TYR A 194 -2.88 -14.11 -15.22
CA TYR A 194 -2.54 -15.52 -15.47
C TYR A 194 -2.86 -16.43 -14.29
N GLU A 195 -2.18 -16.30 -13.15
CA GLU A 195 -2.24 -17.23 -12.02
C GLU A 195 -3.67 -17.43 -11.50
N TRP A 196 -4.35 -16.36 -11.09
CA TRP A 196 -5.73 -16.45 -10.61
C TRP A 196 -6.70 -16.99 -11.68
N PRO A 197 -6.73 -16.46 -12.92
CA PRO A 197 -7.53 -17.05 -13.98
C PRO A 197 -7.24 -18.53 -14.22
N ASN A 198 -5.98 -18.95 -14.19
CA ASN A 198 -5.58 -20.34 -14.38
C ASN A 198 -6.12 -21.22 -13.26
N LEU A 199 -5.89 -20.87 -12.00
CA LEU A 199 -6.41 -21.63 -10.84
C LEU A 199 -7.94 -21.76 -10.87
N LEU A 200 -8.64 -20.67 -11.23
CA LEU A 200 -10.10 -20.64 -11.28
C LEU A 200 -10.68 -21.44 -12.46
N THR A 201 -10.04 -21.38 -13.63
CA THR A 201 -10.58 -22.01 -14.86
C THR A 201 -10.25 -23.50 -14.97
N THR A 202 -9.09 -23.91 -14.43
CA THR A 202 -8.71 -25.33 -14.30
C THR A 202 -9.46 -26.03 -13.16
N GLY A 203 -9.95 -25.25 -12.18
CA GLY A 203 -10.57 -25.78 -10.97
C GLY A 203 -9.56 -26.31 -9.94
N GLU A 204 -8.27 -26.00 -10.11
CA GLU A 204 -7.23 -26.37 -9.15
C GLU A 204 -7.46 -25.73 -7.78
N LEU A 205 -7.91 -24.47 -7.77
CA LEU A 205 -8.29 -23.77 -6.55
C LEU A 205 -9.29 -22.65 -6.82
N THR A 206 -10.35 -22.62 -6.02
CA THR A 206 -11.39 -21.60 -6.05
C THR A 206 -11.67 -21.06 -4.64
N PRO A 207 -12.28 -19.87 -4.51
CA PRO A 207 -12.72 -19.35 -3.20
C PRO A 207 -13.76 -20.22 -2.49
N ARG A 208 -14.33 -21.22 -3.18
CA ARG A 208 -15.35 -22.13 -2.64
C ARG A 208 -14.76 -23.42 -2.07
N ASP A 209 -13.46 -23.64 -2.22
CA ASP A 209 -12.76 -24.85 -1.77
C ASP A 209 -12.42 -24.81 -0.28
N GLY A 210 -13.46 -24.55 0.51
CA GLY A 210 -13.42 -24.48 1.96
C GLY A 210 -12.54 -23.35 2.49
N LEU A 211 -12.02 -23.57 3.70
CA LEU A 211 -11.25 -22.55 4.42
C LEU A 211 -9.89 -22.26 3.77
N PHE A 212 -9.28 -23.25 3.10
CA PHE A 212 -8.02 -23.05 2.41
C PHE A 212 -8.19 -22.12 1.22
N GLY A 213 -9.10 -22.43 0.28
CA GLY A 213 -9.38 -21.59 -0.87
C GLY A 213 -9.82 -20.18 -0.47
N ALA A 214 -10.75 -20.06 0.48
CA ALA A 214 -11.18 -18.76 0.99
C ALA A 214 -10.03 -17.94 1.58
N SER A 215 -9.15 -18.55 2.39
CA SER A 215 -8.02 -17.85 3.00
C SER A 215 -6.95 -17.49 1.96
N PHE A 216 -6.68 -18.37 0.99
CA PHE A 216 -5.71 -18.14 -0.09
C PHE A 216 -6.08 -16.89 -0.89
N PHE A 217 -7.32 -16.84 -1.42
CA PHE A 217 -7.77 -15.70 -2.22
C PHE A 217 -7.95 -14.43 -1.40
N LEU A 218 -8.32 -14.54 -0.11
CA LEU A 218 -8.38 -13.38 0.78
C LEU A 218 -6.99 -12.79 1.00
N LEU A 219 -6.02 -13.60 1.45
CA LEU A 219 -4.67 -13.15 1.79
C LEU A 219 -3.90 -12.65 0.57
N THR A 220 -3.94 -13.40 -0.54
CA THR A 220 -3.31 -12.96 -1.80
C THR A 220 -4.03 -11.76 -2.41
N GLY A 221 -5.35 -11.65 -2.21
CA GLY A 221 -6.15 -10.53 -2.69
C GLY A 221 -5.86 -9.23 -1.96
N ILE A 222 -5.82 -9.25 -0.62
CA ILE A 222 -5.43 -8.07 0.15
C ILE A 222 -4.01 -7.65 -0.21
N HIS A 223 -3.07 -8.59 -0.35
CA HIS A 223 -1.70 -8.28 -0.76
C HIS A 223 -1.64 -7.69 -2.17
N GLY A 224 -2.39 -8.25 -3.13
CA GLY A 224 -2.49 -7.71 -4.48
C GLY A 224 -2.95 -6.26 -4.52
N VAL A 225 -3.91 -5.87 -3.66
CA VAL A 225 -4.33 -4.47 -3.50
C VAL A 225 -3.17 -3.60 -3.00
N HIS A 226 -2.37 -4.07 -2.05
CA HIS A 226 -1.19 -3.35 -1.55
C HIS A 226 -0.09 -3.22 -2.61
N VAL A 227 0.14 -4.27 -3.41
CA VAL A 227 1.07 -4.20 -4.54
C VAL A 227 0.61 -3.14 -5.54
N ILE A 228 -0.67 -3.10 -5.90
CA ILE A 228 -1.21 -2.07 -6.80
C ILE A 228 -1.02 -0.67 -6.21
N ALA A 229 -1.32 -0.48 -4.92
CA ALA A 229 -1.13 0.80 -4.24
C ALA A 229 0.36 1.22 -4.26
N GLY A 230 1.26 0.27 -4.04
CA GLY A 230 2.71 0.47 -4.11
C GLY A 230 3.19 0.82 -5.52
N VAL A 231 2.65 0.19 -6.56
CA VAL A 231 2.97 0.51 -7.96
C VAL A 231 2.54 1.94 -8.29
N ILE A 232 1.37 2.37 -7.81
CA ILE A 232 0.89 3.74 -7.97
C ILE A 232 1.82 4.73 -7.25
N ALA A 233 2.15 4.46 -5.98
CA ALA A 233 3.07 5.32 -5.21
C ALA A 233 4.45 5.42 -5.88
N ASN A 234 5.02 4.29 -6.28
CA ASN A 234 6.30 4.23 -6.99
C ASN A 234 6.23 4.95 -8.35
N SER A 235 5.11 4.87 -9.08
CA SER A 235 4.91 5.63 -10.32
C SER A 235 4.92 7.14 -10.07
N ILE A 236 4.32 7.61 -8.97
CA ILE A 236 4.38 9.02 -8.58
C ILE A 236 5.83 9.42 -8.26
N VAL A 237 6.58 8.59 -7.53
CA VAL A 237 8.01 8.81 -7.28
C VAL A 237 8.77 8.86 -8.59
N THR A 238 8.55 7.92 -9.52
CA THR A 238 9.18 7.92 -10.85
C THR A 238 8.92 9.23 -11.58
N ILE A 239 7.67 9.70 -11.66
CA ILE A 239 7.32 10.97 -12.31
C ILE A 239 8.07 12.15 -11.67
N LYS A 240 8.13 12.20 -10.34
CA LYS A 240 8.87 13.23 -9.59
C LYS A 240 10.38 13.15 -9.82
N ALA A 241 10.94 11.95 -9.89
CA ALA A 241 12.36 11.70 -10.16
C ALA A 241 12.74 12.18 -11.57
N PHE A 242 11.93 11.90 -12.59
CA PHE A 242 12.18 12.39 -13.96
C PHE A 242 12.05 13.92 -14.07
N ARG A 243 11.31 14.56 -13.16
CA ARG A 243 11.24 16.02 -13.00
C ARG A 243 12.35 16.59 -12.11
N ASN A 244 13.32 15.79 -11.69
CA ASN A 244 14.43 16.16 -10.80
C ASN A 244 13.95 16.81 -9.48
N GLN A 245 12.86 16.31 -8.90
CA GLN A 245 12.29 16.85 -7.66
C GLN A 245 12.87 16.25 -6.38
N PHE A 246 13.89 15.39 -6.50
CA PHE A 246 14.56 14.78 -5.36
C PHE A 246 16.05 15.13 -5.35
N ASP A 247 16.55 15.40 -4.16
CA ASP A 247 17.97 15.67 -3.88
C ASP A 247 18.38 15.07 -2.53
N GLU A 248 19.65 15.23 -2.17
CA GLU A 248 20.24 14.70 -0.92
C GLU A 248 19.57 15.18 0.36
N LYS A 249 18.72 16.21 0.32
CA LYS A 249 18.01 16.74 1.50
C LYS A 249 16.49 16.58 1.38
N ASN A 250 15.98 16.50 0.16
CA ASN A 250 14.57 16.41 -0.13
C ASN A 250 14.26 15.08 -0.82
N HIS A 251 14.32 13.99 -0.06
CA HIS A 251 14.03 12.63 -0.54
C HIS A 251 13.18 11.78 0.41
N GLY A 252 12.63 12.34 1.50
CA GLY A 252 11.81 11.58 2.46
C GLY A 252 10.58 10.89 1.85
N PHE A 253 9.93 11.50 0.84
CA PHE A 253 8.83 10.84 0.11
C PHE A 253 9.29 9.62 -0.70
N LEU A 254 10.49 9.69 -1.28
CA LEU A 254 11.12 8.56 -1.98
C LEU A 254 11.39 7.43 -0.99
N GLU A 255 11.94 7.75 0.19
CA GLU A 255 12.21 6.74 1.22
C GLU A 255 10.94 6.12 1.81
N ALA A 256 9.90 6.92 2.05
CA ALA A 256 8.63 6.41 2.54
C ALA A 256 8.00 5.42 1.55
N ALA A 257 7.98 5.78 0.26
CA ALA A 257 7.49 4.88 -0.79
C ALA A 257 8.36 3.61 -0.93
N GLY A 258 9.68 3.77 -0.86
CA GLY A 258 10.61 2.64 -0.89
C GLY A 258 10.40 1.68 0.29
N THR A 259 10.28 2.22 1.50
CA THR A 259 10.03 1.44 2.73
C THR A 259 8.72 0.66 2.64
N TYR A 260 7.65 1.30 2.14
CA TYR A 260 6.39 0.61 1.89
C TYR A 260 6.54 -0.53 0.87
N TRP A 261 7.29 -0.33 -0.21
CA TRP A 261 7.53 -1.37 -1.20
C TRP A 261 8.30 -2.56 -0.63
N HIS A 262 9.31 -2.32 0.23
CA HIS A 262 10.02 -3.37 0.97
C HIS A 262 9.07 -4.15 1.88
N PHE A 263 8.16 -3.46 2.58
CA PHE A 263 7.13 -4.12 3.39
C PHE A 263 6.24 -5.04 2.54
N VAL A 264 5.72 -4.56 1.40
CA VAL A 264 4.90 -5.36 0.48
C VAL A 264 5.65 -6.60 -0.03
N HIS A 265 6.95 -6.46 -0.32
CA HIS A 265 7.81 -7.59 -0.68
C HIS A 265 7.94 -8.60 0.47
N ILE A 266 8.20 -8.17 1.70
CA ILE A 266 8.31 -9.09 2.85
C ILE A 266 6.99 -9.85 3.05
N VAL A 267 5.84 -9.18 2.98
CA VAL A 267 4.53 -9.85 3.09
C VAL A 267 4.35 -10.93 2.02
N TRP A 268 4.81 -10.67 0.79
CA TRP A 268 4.78 -11.68 -0.28
C TRP A 268 5.59 -12.92 0.07
N LEU A 269 6.79 -12.77 0.65
CA LEU A 269 7.61 -13.91 1.03
C LEU A 269 6.89 -14.80 2.05
N PHE A 270 6.18 -14.20 3.01
CA PHE A 270 5.33 -14.94 3.94
C PHE A 270 4.18 -15.66 3.22
N LEU A 271 3.50 -14.99 2.29
CA LEU A 271 2.43 -15.62 1.51
C LEU A 271 2.95 -16.80 0.69
N PHE A 272 4.04 -16.61 -0.05
CA PHE A 272 4.64 -17.66 -0.85
C PHE A 272 5.07 -18.86 0.00
N ALA A 273 5.75 -18.61 1.12
CA ALA A 273 6.23 -19.65 2.02
C ALA A 273 5.11 -20.48 2.67
N PHE A 274 3.98 -19.86 3.03
CA PHE A 274 2.94 -20.51 3.82
C PHE A 274 1.69 -20.93 3.04
N LEU A 275 1.43 -20.33 1.88
CA LEU A 275 0.25 -20.67 1.08
C LEU A 275 0.53 -21.74 0.02
N TRP A 276 1.74 -21.77 -0.54
CA TRP A 276 2.16 -22.81 -1.48
C TRP A 276 2.87 -23.94 -0.74
N GLN A 277 2.48 -25.18 -1.03
CA GLN A 277 2.93 -26.37 -0.30
C GLN A 277 4.46 -26.51 -0.30
N ASP A 278 5.12 -26.23 -1.43
CA ASP A 278 6.58 -26.31 -1.58
C ASP A 278 7.30 -24.96 -1.45
N GLY A 279 6.61 -23.92 -0.99
CA GLY A 279 7.19 -22.58 -0.84
C GLY A 279 8.39 -22.57 0.12
N LEU A 280 8.30 -23.30 1.23
CA LEU A 280 9.37 -23.43 2.24
C LEU A 280 10.56 -24.29 1.76
N SER A 281 10.30 -25.38 1.04
CA SER A 281 11.33 -26.28 0.50
C SER A 281 12.14 -25.60 -0.62
N TYR A 282 11.56 -24.66 -1.36
CA TYR A 282 12.30 -23.83 -2.31
C TYR A 282 13.42 -23.01 -1.63
N PHE A 283 13.14 -22.35 -0.51
CA PHE A 283 14.17 -21.58 0.21
C PHE A 283 15.29 -22.46 0.78
N GLN A 284 14.99 -23.73 1.09
CA GLN A 284 15.99 -24.70 1.55
C GLN A 284 16.88 -25.22 0.42
N ALA A 285 16.39 -25.21 -0.83
CA ALA A 285 17.14 -25.66 -2.00
C ALA A 285 18.06 -24.59 -2.59
N VAL A 286 17.83 -23.32 -2.27
CA VAL A 286 18.55 -22.14 -2.82
C VAL A 286 19.52 -21.51 -1.79
N ALA A 287 19.44 -21.91 -0.51
CA ALA A 287 20.36 -21.51 0.56
C ALA A 287 21.56 -22.48 0.67
#